data_AF-A0A6B2KQL8-F1
#
_entry.id   AF-A0A6B2KQL8-F1
#
_cell.length_a   1.000
_cell.length_b   1.000
_cell.length_c   1.000
_cell.angle_alpha   90.00
_cell.angle_beta   90.00
_cell.angle_gamma   90.00
#
_symmetry.space_group_name_H-M   'P 1'
#
loop_
_entity.id
_entity.type
_entity.pdbx_description
1 polymer ?
#
loop_
_entity_poly.entity_id
_entity_poly.type
_entity_poly.pdbx_seq_one_letter_code
_entity_poly.pdbx_strand_id
1 'polypeptide(L)'
;MSKRRPYVRPMDGWFKRDPFFIEYMAHEGTAVFVWLFALEMLAGLFALAAGEAAWGGFTAFLASVPGLLLNGLILVMLLYHGVSWFLIMPRTLPPVRVGGRKVPGSTISAVGLAAMLVASFAVVGFFCLLANGGQG
;
A
#
# COMPACT_ATOMS: atom_id res chain seq x y z
N MET A 1 -28.46 17.53 42.69
CA MET A 1 -27.20 17.38 41.93
C MET A 1 -26.48 16.14 42.43
N SER A 2 -25.97 15.28 41.53
CA SER A 2 -25.24 14.05 41.91
C SER A 2 -23.93 14.39 42.62
N LYS A 3 -23.66 13.74 43.77
CA LYS A 3 -22.39 13.87 44.52
C LYS A 3 -21.24 13.07 43.91
N ARG A 4 -21.48 12.29 42.84
CA ARG A 4 -20.45 11.43 42.24
C ARG A 4 -19.41 12.27 41.50
N ARG A 5 -18.13 11.91 41.67
CA ARG A 5 -17.00 12.39 40.87
C ARG A 5 -16.37 11.20 40.15
N PRO A 6 -16.91 10.79 38.99
CA PRO A 6 -16.36 9.66 38.25
C PRO A 6 -14.92 9.95 37.83
N TYR A 7 -14.03 8.98 38.05
CA TYR A 7 -12.63 9.07 37.66
C TYR A 7 -12.49 8.89 36.14
N VAL A 8 -11.69 9.74 35.49
CA VAL A 8 -11.34 9.64 34.07
C VAL A 8 -9.88 9.22 33.95
N ARG A 9 -9.62 8.10 33.27
CA ARG A 9 -8.26 7.59 33.07
C ARG A 9 -7.53 8.38 31.97
N PRO A 10 -6.23 8.67 32.14
CA PRO A 10 -5.42 9.29 31.08
C PRO A 10 -5.12 8.29 29.93
N MET A 11 -5.08 8.81 28.71
CA MET A 11 -4.92 8.02 27.47
C MET A 11 -3.58 8.29 26.74
N ASP A 12 -2.65 8.98 27.38
CA ASP A 12 -1.37 9.32 26.75
C ASP A 12 -0.56 8.07 26.38
N GLY A 13 -0.07 8.06 25.15
CA GLY A 13 0.73 6.96 24.61
C GLY A 13 0.01 5.61 24.56
N TRP A 14 -1.33 5.60 24.53
CA TRP A 14 -2.15 4.37 24.54
C TRP A 14 -1.67 3.32 23.52
N PHE A 15 -1.26 3.77 22.33
CA PHE A 15 -0.85 2.88 21.24
C PHE A 15 0.51 2.22 21.44
N LYS A 16 1.34 2.70 22.38
CA LYS A 16 2.66 2.14 22.68
C LYS A 16 2.60 1.00 23.71
N ARG A 17 1.42 0.78 24.30
CA ARG A 17 1.26 -0.12 25.45
C ARG A 17 1.09 -1.58 25.05
N ASP A 18 0.63 -1.84 23.82
CA ASP A 18 0.30 -3.18 23.33
C ASP A 18 0.86 -3.38 21.91
N PRO A 19 1.53 -4.51 21.62
CA PRO A 19 2.03 -4.82 20.29
C PRO A 19 0.97 -4.72 19.18
N PHE A 20 -0.29 -5.08 19.48
CA PHE A 20 -1.41 -4.94 18.54
C PHE A 20 -1.65 -3.49 18.14
N PHE A 21 -1.56 -2.54 19.08
CA PHE A 21 -1.75 -1.13 18.77
C PHE A 21 -0.54 -0.52 18.06
N ILE A 22 0.67 -1.02 18.33
CA ILE A 22 1.88 -0.63 17.59
C ILE A 22 1.75 -1.10 16.14
N GLU A 23 1.36 -2.35 15.92
CA GLU A 23 1.12 -2.91 14.58
C GLU A 23 0.01 -2.15 13.85
N TYR A 24 -1.09 -1.82 14.54
CA TYR A 24 -2.14 -0.97 13.98
C TYR A 24 -1.60 0.41 13.54
N MET A 25 -0.80 1.08 14.37
CA MET A 25 -0.17 2.35 13.98
C MET A 25 0.82 2.18 12.83
N ALA A 26 1.54 1.06 12.75
CA ALA A 26 2.42 0.77 11.63
C ALA A 26 1.62 0.60 10.32
N HIS A 27 0.50 -0.13 10.37
CA HIS A 27 -0.43 -0.25 9.24
C HIS A 27 -0.91 1.12 8.78
N GLU A 28 -1.45 1.95 9.66
CA GLU A 28 -1.94 3.29 9.31
C GLU A 28 -0.81 4.20 8.79
N GLY A 29 0.39 4.08 9.35
CA GLY A 29 1.57 4.82 8.93
C GLY A 29 1.98 4.58 7.48
N THR A 30 1.63 3.42 6.89
CA THR A 30 1.89 3.15 5.47
C THR A 30 1.21 4.14 4.52
N ALA A 31 0.14 4.82 4.96
CA ALA A 31 -0.57 5.82 4.16
C ALA A 31 0.34 6.97 3.70
N VAL A 32 1.38 7.30 4.48
CA VAL A 32 2.38 8.30 4.09
C VAL A 32 3.12 7.86 2.82
N PHE A 33 3.46 6.57 2.69
CA PHE A 33 4.17 6.05 1.52
C PHE A 33 3.26 5.92 0.30
N VAL A 34 1.98 5.59 0.51
CA VAL A 34 0.97 5.64 -0.56
C VAL A 34 0.85 7.07 -1.10
N TRP A 35 0.81 8.07 -0.21
CA TRP A 35 0.76 9.48 -0.61
C TRP A 35 2.03 9.94 -1.32
N LEU A 36 3.22 9.57 -0.83
CA LEU A 36 4.50 9.88 -1.48
C LEU A 36 4.57 9.28 -2.90
N PHE A 37 4.15 8.02 -3.07
CA PHE A 37 4.10 7.38 -4.38
C PHE A 37 3.13 8.11 -5.32
N ALA A 38 1.95 8.51 -4.83
CA ALA A 38 0.99 9.28 -5.61
C ALA A 38 1.56 10.64 -6.06
N LEU A 39 2.29 11.34 -5.19
CA LEU A 39 2.98 12.58 -5.55
C LEU A 39 4.08 12.36 -6.59
N GLU A 40 4.87 11.29 -6.47
CA GLU A 40 5.89 10.96 -7.46
C GLU A 40 5.28 10.68 -8.84
N MET A 41 4.18 9.92 -8.88
CA MET A 41 3.42 9.68 -10.12
C MET A 41 2.85 10.96 -10.72
N LEU A 42 2.33 11.86 -9.88
CA LEU A 42 1.84 13.16 -10.33
C LEU A 42 2.97 14.05 -10.88
N ALA A 43 4.13 14.06 -10.22
CA ALA A 43 5.31 14.76 -10.71
C ALA A 43 5.79 14.18 -12.05
N GLY A 44 5.82 12.85 -12.19
CA GLY A 44 6.13 12.18 -13.45
C GLY A 44 5.16 12.53 -14.57
N LEU A 45 3.85 12.60 -14.27
CA LEU A 45 2.83 13.04 -15.23
C LEU A 45 3.06 14.47 -15.70
N PHE A 46 3.37 15.40 -14.79
CA PHE A 46 3.68 16.78 -15.16
C PHE A 46 4.99 16.91 -15.95
N ALA A 47 6.02 16.16 -15.57
CA ALA A 47 7.29 16.12 -16.30
C ALA A 47 7.09 15.58 -17.73
N LEU A 48 6.28 14.53 -17.88
CA LEU A 48 5.92 13.97 -19.19
C LEU A 48 5.17 14.97 -20.06
N ALA A 49 4.20 15.69 -19.48
CA ALA A 49 3.43 16.72 -20.17
C ALA A 49 4.28 17.95 -20.56
N ALA A 50 5.33 18.25 -19.79
CA ALA A 50 6.23 19.38 -20.04
C ALA A 50 7.28 19.11 -21.14
N GLY A 51 7.37 17.87 -21.64
CA GLY A 51 8.22 17.50 -22.77
C GLY A 51 9.52 16.79 -22.37
N GLU A 52 10.30 16.44 -23.40
CA GLU A 52 11.42 15.49 -23.30
C GLU A 52 12.47 15.88 -22.25
N ALA A 53 12.86 17.16 -22.19
CA ALA A 53 13.86 17.62 -21.24
C ALA A 53 13.42 17.45 -19.78
N ALA A 54 12.16 17.76 -19.47
CA ALA A 54 11.59 17.61 -18.13
C ALA A 54 11.45 16.12 -17.76
N TRP A 55 10.97 15.29 -18.69
CA TRP A 55 10.90 13.85 -18.52
C TRP A 55 12.29 13.21 -18.28
N GLY A 56 13.31 13.64 -19.04
CA GLY A 56 14.68 13.19 -18.85
C GLY A 56 15.23 13.54 -17.46
N GLY A 57 14.93 14.75 -16.96
CA GLY A 57 15.30 15.15 -15.59
C GLY A 57 14.62 14.28 -14.52
N PHE A 58 13.32 14.00 -14.69
CA PHE A 58 12.57 13.14 -13.77
C PHE A 58 13.11 11.71 -13.74
N THR A 59 13.33 11.10 -14.90
CA THR A 59 13.87 9.72 -14.98
C THR A 59 15.31 9.64 -14.47
N ALA A 60 16.14 10.66 -14.70
CA ALA A 60 17.47 10.76 -14.10
C ALA A 60 17.42 10.83 -12.56
N PHE A 61 16.44 11.56 -11.99
CA PHE A 61 16.22 11.55 -10.54
C PHE A 61 15.80 10.16 -10.04
N LEU A 62 14.87 9.47 -10.70
CA LEU A 62 14.47 8.12 -10.31
C LEU A 62 15.63 7.12 -10.33
N ALA A 63 16.54 7.26 -11.29
CA ALA A 63 17.75 6.42 -11.41
C ALA A 63 18.86 6.80 -10.41
N SER A 64 18.75 7.93 -9.71
CA SER A 64 19.74 8.37 -8.73
C SER A 64 19.66 7.53 -7.44
N VAL A 65 20.76 7.49 -6.67
CA VAL A 65 20.78 6.76 -5.38
C VAL A 65 19.65 7.20 -4.43
N PRO A 66 19.37 8.50 -4.21
CA PRO A 66 18.21 8.90 -3.41
C PRO A 66 16.87 8.42 -3.98
N GLY A 67 16.68 8.48 -5.30
CA GLY A 67 15.47 8.02 -5.96
C GLY A 67 15.23 6.52 -5.76
N LEU A 68 16.29 5.71 -5.92
CA LEU A 68 16.25 4.26 -5.69
C LEU A 68 15.98 3.91 -4.22
N LEU A 69 16.59 4.61 -3.27
CA LEU A 69 16.34 4.38 -1.84
C LEU A 69 14.90 4.73 -1.45
N LEU A 70 14.41 5.89 -1.91
CA LEU A 70 13.03 6.31 -1.67
C LEU A 70 12.04 5.29 -2.24
N ASN A 71 12.21 4.89 -3.50
CA ASN A 71 11.31 3.95 -4.15
C ASN A 71 11.42 2.53 -3.60
N GLY A 72 12.62 2.10 -3.20
CA GLY A 72 12.78 0.83 -2.48
C GLY A 72 12.01 0.81 -1.16
N LEU A 73 12.07 1.90 -0.39
CA LEU A 73 11.31 2.04 0.85
C LEU A 73 9.79 2.09 0.59
N ILE A 74 9.36 2.89 -0.39
CA ILE A 74 7.96 2.96 -0.83
C ILE A 74 7.46 1.55 -1.20
N LEU A 75 8.22 0.80 -2.00
CA LEU A 75 7.85 -0.55 -2.42
C LEU A 75 7.66 -1.49 -1.22
N VAL A 76 8.60 -1.52 -0.27
CA VAL A 76 8.47 -2.34 0.95
C VAL A 76 7.21 -1.97 1.73
N MET A 77 6.94 -0.67 1.89
CA MET A 77 5.79 -0.18 2.64
C MET A 77 4.46 -0.46 1.93
N LEU A 78 4.41 -0.35 0.60
CA LEU A 78 3.22 -0.72 -0.19
C LEU A 78 2.98 -2.24 -0.20
N LEU A 79 4.02 -3.06 -0.18
CA LEU A 79 3.87 -4.52 -0.04
C LEU A 79 3.25 -4.86 1.33
N TYR A 80 3.76 -4.27 2.41
CA TYR A 80 3.20 -4.45 3.75
C TYR A 80 1.76 -3.93 3.83
N HIS A 81 1.47 -2.75 3.25
CA HIS A 81 0.12 -2.20 3.14
C HIS A 81 -0.83 -3.16 2.39
N GLY A 82 -0.41 -3.65 1.22
CA GLY A 82 -1.22 -4.56 0.41
C GLY A 82 -1.52 -5.88 1.13
N VAL A 83 -0.50 -6.49 1.75
CA VAL A 83 -0.67 -7.74 2.51
C VAL A 83 -1.63 -7.55 3.67
N SER A 84 -1.41 -6.55 4.52
CA SER A 84 -2.26 -6.27 5.68
C SER A 84 -3.70 -5.94 5.27
N TRP A 85 -3.89 -5.19 4.18
CA TRP A 85 -5.22 -4.89 3.64
C TRP A 85 -6.00 -6.16 3.26
N PHE A 86 -5.39 -7.09 2.52
CA PHE A 86 -6.06 -8.35 2.15
C PHE A 86 -6.31 -9.28 3.33
N LEU A 87 -5.50 -9.22 4.39
CA LEU A 87 -5.75 -9.98 5.63
C LEU A 87 -6.92 -9.41 6.44
N ILE A 88 -7.15 -8.08 6.40
CA ILE A 88 -8.25 -7.41 7.11
C ILE A 88 -9.55 -7.41 6.29
N MET A 89 -9.45 -7.43 4.95
CA MET A 89 -10.56 -7.38 3.99
C MET A 89 -11.81 -8.22 4.36
N PRO A 90 -11.70 -9.47 4.84
CA PRO A 90 -12.89 -10.27 5.17
C PRO A 90 -13.75 -9.68 6.30
N ARG A 91 -13.18 -8.78 7.11
CA ARG A 91 -13.87 -8.11 8.22
C ARG A 91 -14.67 -6.90 7.78
N THR A 92 -14.32 -6.30 6.63
CA THR A 92 -14.94 -5.07 6.11
C THR A 92 -15.93 -5.35 4.98
N LEU A 93 -15.86 -6.53 4.36
CA LEU A 93 -16.80 -6.95 3.32
C LEU A 93 -18.14 -7.45 3.89
N PRO A 94 -19.27 -7.19 3.20
CA PRO A 94 -20.51 -7.91 3.45
C PRO A 94 -20.31 -9.44 3.32
N PRO A 95 -21.08 -10.27 4.04
CA PRO A 95 -20.94 -11.72 3.96
C PRO A 95 -21.11 -12.26 2.54
N VAL A 96 -20.01 -12.71 1.93
CA VAL A 96 -20.02 -13.34 0.61
C VAL A 96 -20.55 -14.78 0.74
N ARG A 97 -21.51 -15.15 -0.11
CA ARG A 97 -22.07 -16.50 -0.19
C ARG A 97 -21.99 -17.04 -1.61
N VAL A 98 -21.51 -18.28 -1.75
CA VAL A 98 -21.43 -18.99 -3.04
C VAL A 98 -22.08 -20.36 -2.86
N GLY A 99 -23.01 -20.73 -3.74
CA GLY A 99 -23.76 -22.00 -3.63
C GLY A 99 -24.52 -22.12 -2.30
N GLY A 100 -25.04 -21.00 -1.77
CA GLY A 100 -25.76 -20.96 -0.48
C GLY A 100 -24.87 -21.01 0.78
N ARG A 101 -23.56 -21.23 0.65
CA ARG A 101 -22.62 -21.29 1.79
C ARG A 101 -21.84 -20.00 1.95
N LYS A 102 -21.57 -19.59 3.19
CA LYS A 102 -20.69 -18.45 3.49
C LYS A 102 -19.26 -18.80 3.10
N VAL A 103 -18.60 -17.90 2.38
CA VAL A 103 -17.18 -18.04 2.04
C VAL A 103 -16.33 -17.79 3.29
N PRO A 104 -15.38 -18.66 3.64
CA PRO A 104 -14.46 -18.42 4.75
C PRO A 104 -13.62 -17.16 4.51
N GLY A 105 -13.37 -16.37 5.56
CA GLY A 105 -12.53 -15.19 5.44
C GLY A 105 -11.10 -15.49 4.99
N SER A 106 -10.56 -16.64 5.42
CA SER A 106 -9.26 -17.14 4.95
C SER A 106 -9.21 -17.35 3.44
N THR A 107 -10.29 -17.83 2.83
CA THR A 107 -10.39 -17.96 1.37
C THR A 107 -10.38 -16.61 0.68
N ILE A 108 -11.11 -15.62 1.22
CA ILE A 108 -11.13 -14.25 0.68
C ILE A 108 -9.73 -13.64 0.71
N SER A 109 -9.04 -13.71 1.85
CA SER A 109 -7.67 -13.20 1.98
C SER A 109 -6.68 -13.93 1.07
N ALA A 110 -6.74 -15.26 1.00
CA ALA A 110 -5.85 -16.05 0.15
C ALA A 110 -6.02 -15.71 -1.34
N VAL A 111 -7.27 -15.58 -1.80
CA VAL A 111 -7.56 -15.18 -3.18
C VAL A 111 -7.11 -13.75 -3.44
N GLY A 112 -7.33 -12.83 -2.52
CA GLY A 112 -6.87 -11.44 -2.64
C GLY A 112 -5.35 -11.33 -2.76
N LEU A 113 -4.61 -12.03 -1.90
CA LEU A 113 -3.14 -12.09 -1.96
C LEU A 113 -2.64 -12.75 -3.25
N ALA A 114 -3.27 -13.85 -3.69
CA ALA A 114 -2.93 -14.49 -4.95
C ALA A 114 -3.19 -13.55 -6.14
N ALA A 115 -4.33 -12.86 -6.16
CA ALA A 115 -4.65 -11.88 -7.21
C ALA A 115 -3.65 -10.72 -7.23
N MET A 116 -3.25 -10.21 -6.06
CA MET A 116 -2.20 -9.19 -5.94
C MET A 116 -0.89 -9.66 -6.55
N LEU A 117 -0.42 -10.86 -6.21
CA LEU A 117 0.82 -11.43 -6.74
C LEU A 117 0.73 -11.61 -8.27
N VAL A 118 -0.35 -12.23 -8.75
CA VAL A 118 -0.57 -12.48 -10.18
C VAL A 118 -0.60 -11.17 -10.97
N ALA A 119 -1.34 -10.16 -10.48
CA ALA A 119 -1.41 -8.85 -11.13
C ALA A 119 -0.03 -8.16 -11.17
N SER A 120 0.73 -8.19 -10.08
CA SER A 120 2.09 -7.63 -10.02
C SER A 120 3.02 -8.30 -11.04
N PHE A 121 3.04 -9.63 -11.10
CA PHE A 121 3.87 -10.35 -12.09
C PHE A 121 3.39 -10.13 -13.53
N ALA A 122 2.08 -10.03 -13.76
CA ALA A 122 1.55 -9.74 -15.09
C ALA A 122 1.99 -8.36 -15.58
N VAL A 123 1.94 -7.34 -14.72
CA VAL A 123 2.40 -5.98 -15.05
C VAL A 123 3.90 -5.97 -15.34
N VAL A 124 4.73 -6.53 -14.45
CA VAL A 124 6.19 -6.61 -14.65
C VAL A 124 6.51 -7.37 -15.93
N GLY A 125 5.91 -8.54 -16.13
CA GLY A 125 6.11 -9.37 -17.32
C GLY A 125 5.72 -8.65 -18.61
N PHE A 126 4.59 -7.95 -18.63
CA PHE A 126 4.16 -7.14 -19.76
C PHE A 126 5.20 -6.07 -20.13
N PHE A 127 5.69 -5.30 -19.15
CA PHE A 127 6.71 -4.28 -19.42
C PHE A 127 8.07 -4.86 -19.80
N CYS A 128 8.48 -6.00 -19.23
CA CYS A 128 9.68 -6.71 -19.66
C CYS A 128 9.58 -7.19 -21.11
N LEU A 129 8.40 -7.68 -21.54
CA LEU A 129 8.17 -8.08 -22.93
C LEU A 129 8.26 -6.88 -23.89
N LEU A 130 7.67 -5.74 -23.52
CA LEU A 130 7.77 -4.51 -24.32
C LEU A 130 9.21 -4.01 -24.45
N ALA A 131 9.97 -4.03 -23.35
CA ALA A 131 11.38 -3.60 -23.35
C ALA A 131 12.28 -4.49 -24.22
N ASN A 132 11.97 -5.79 -24.30
CA ASN A 132 12.74 -6.76 -25.10
C ASN A 132 12.26 -6.81 -26.56
N GLY A 133 10.99 -6.56 -26.85
CA GLY A 133 10.40 -6.61 -28.19
C GLY A 133 10.75 -5.41 -29.09
N GLY A 134 11.27 -4.31 -28.53
CA GLY A 134 11.71 -3.13 -29.28
C GLY A 134 13.16 -3.17 -29.80
N GLN A 135 13.86 -4.30 -29.66
CA GLN A 135 15.27 -4.47 -30.07
C GLN A 135 15.44 -5.30 -31.36
N GLY A 136 14.37 -5.49 -32.15
CA GLY A 136 14.36 -6.24 -33.42
C GLY A 136 14.12 -5.37 -34.64
#